data_AF-A0A135V5D9-F1
#
_entry.id   AF-A0A135V5D9-F1
#
_cell.length_a   1.000
_cell.length_b   1.000
_cell.length_c   1.000
_cell.angle_alpha   90.00
_cell.angle_beta   90.00
_cell.angle_gamma   90.00
#
_symmetry.space_group_name_H-M   'P 1'
#
loop_
_entity.id
_entity.type
_entity.pdbx_description
1 polymer ?
#
loop_
_entity_poly.entity_id
_entity_poly.type
_entity_poly.pdbx_seq_one_letter_code
_entity_poly.pdbx_strand_id
1 'polypeptide(L)'
;MDLSSIPLYSHVQLSKQNEIRLVSILPGSASDVLRTQLTHICLKDSGKRRSRKLSIEQLRITLPPKWVARETLDGHVMFRMSGLGNRWQRSHPDENIERWRYESDESDHEVSKSSTSGDRINYEALSYTWGSEQHQQWLLIEDANEMPDDNTSKQRKILIRNNLATAMQHLRLPDRPKRLWIDAICINQQDNVEKDHQFASGHSQAHFNHTEPNILNILGVLAATVTEVRPSFENSSLSPADLLSSWRTAQVQPGKTAIDESGVDHAITLRMNLFKDRYPKLQKTTLQQWLSDTSSFGVLDGVPTGSAVETNTEFQRYFGRTIQMCAGRAYIHTREALPGIAPLDTRTGSSGQYTLIGECFVYGLSDANALLGPLPDSWNVQAFPGFGRRLDFRFLNQATGELVLDDPRLPTLCGWERIYHEPEADDPEIYAFFRNTVSSSEITSDPRMAPAALMDRGVNLRYFAIS
;
A
#
# COMPACT_ATOMS: atom_id res chain seq x y z
N MET A 1 4.79 -3.62 -39.14
CA MET A 1 4.81 -2.21 -38.73
C MET A 1 6.20 -1.95 -38.15
N ASP A 2 6.93 -0.97 -38.66
CA ASP A 2 8.24 -0.61 -38.09
C ASP A 2 8.01 0.18 -36.79
N LEU A 3 8.27 -0.48 -35.66
CA LEU A 3 8.06 0.10 -34.33
C LEU A 3 9.24 0.99 -33.90
N SER A 4 10.34 1.03 -34.65
CA SER A 4 11.57 1.73 -34.25
C SER A 4 11.40 3.25 -34.19
N SER A 5 10.57 3.82 -35.07
CA SER A 5 10.30 5.26 -35.19
C SER A 5 9.25 5.79 -34.19
N ILE A 6 8.54 4.91 -33.49
CA ILE A 6 7.50 5.29 -32.52
C ILE A 6 8.17 5.71 -31.18
N PRO A 7 7.89 6.91 -30.65
CA PRO A 7 8.46 7.39 -29.39
C PRO A 7 7.97 6.60 -28.16
N LEU A 8 8.79 6.56 -27.11
CA LEU A 8 8.42 5.94 -25.84
C LEU A 8 7.33 6.74 -25.13
N TYR A 9 6.38 6.05 -24.53
CA TYR A 9 5.39 6.68 -23.65
C TYR A 9 6.08 7.14 -22.36
N SER A 10 5.82 8.39 -21.97
CA SER A 10 6.21 8.95 -20.68
C SER A 10 4.94 9.24 -19.89
N HIS A 11 4.82 8.71 -18.67
CA HIS A 11 3.68 8.94 -17.81
C HIS A 11 3.55 10.42 -17.46
N VAL A 12 2.34 10.96 -17.63
CA VAL A 12 1.99 12.31 -17.17
C VAL A 12 1.73 12.23 -15.67
N GLN A 13 2.37 13.08 -14.86
CA GLN A 13 2.22 13.07 -13.40
C GLN A 13 0.75 13.24 -13.00
N LEU A 14 0.29 12.44 -12.04
CA LEU A 14 -1.04 12.61 -11.44
C LEU A 14 -1.01 13.86 -10.54
N SER A 15 -1.96 14.77 -10.77
CA SER A 15 -1.98 16.10 -10.16
C SER A 15 -2.78 16.17 -8.86
N LYS A 16 -3.64 15.17 -8.61
CA LYS A 16 -4.55 15.09 -7.46
C LYS A 16 -4.55 13.68 -6.87
N GLN A 17 -4.75 13.57 -5.56
CA GLN A 17 -4.70 12.31 -4.81
C GLN A 17 -5.74 11.26 -5.25
N ASN A 18 -6.90 11.71 -5.76
CA ASN A 18 -7.94 10.81 -6.27
C ASN A 18 -7.86 10.60 -7.79
N GLU A 19 -6.81 11.09 -8.43
CA GLU A 19 -6.61 10.88 -9.87
C GLU A 19 -5.99 9.50 -10.10
N ILE A 20 -6.58 8.70 -10.99
CA ILE A 20 -6.01 7.44 -11.45
C ILE A 20 -5.89 7.46 -12.97
N ARG A 21 -5.02 6.60 -13.50
CA ARG A 21 -4.99 6.31 -14.95
C ARG A 21 -5.81 5.06 -15.23
N LEU A 22 -6.63 5.09 -16.27
CA LEU A 22 -7.32 3.92 -16.80
C LEU A 22 -6.84 3.65 -18.22
N VAL A 23 -6.56 2.39 -18.51
CA VAL A 23 -6.18 1.93 -19.84
C VAL A 23 -7.40 1.35 -20.56
N SER A 24 -7.67 1.81 -21.77
CA SER A 24 -8.74 1.29 -22.62
C SER A 24 -8.12 0.49 -23.75
N ILE A 25 -8.32 -0.84 -23.75
CA ILE A 25 -7.92 -1.71 -24.87
C ILE A 25 -8.85 -1.43 -26.04
N LEU A 26 -8.31 -1.02 -27.19
CA LEU A 26 -9.10 -0.70 -28.37
C LEU A 26 -9.59 -1.97 -29.09
N PRO A 27 -10.74 -1.89 -29.80
CA PRO A 27 -11.29 -3.04 -30.52
C PRO A 27 -10.34 -3.59 -31.58
N GLY A 28 -10.41 -4.89 -31.82
CA GLY A 28 -9.63 -5.58 -32.84
C GLY A 28 -9.73 -7.10 -32.74
N SER A 29 -9.24 -7.79 -33.76
CA SER A 29 -9.13 -9.25 -33.79
C SER A 29 -7.96 -9.72 -32.92
N ALA A 30 -7.98 -10.97 -32.44
CA ALA A 30 -6.93 -11.51 -31.56
C ALA A 30 -5.49 -11.38 -32.13
N SER A 31 -5.34 -11.42 -33.46
CA SER A 31 -4.05 -11.29 -34.16
C SER A 31 -3.58 -9.85 -34.35
N ASP A 32 -4.45 -8.85 -34.14
CA ASP A 32 -4.08 -7.45 -34.35
C ASP A 32 -3.14 -6.97 -33.24
N VAL A 33 -2.24 -6.05 -33.59
CA VAL A 33 -1.38 -5.35 -32.62
C VAL A 33 -2.25 -4.71 -31.53
N LEU A 34 -1.85 -4.87 -30.27
CA LEU A 34 -2.56 -4.27 -29.15
C LEU A 34 -2.40 -2.75 -29.18
N ARG A 35 -3.53 -2.04 -29.26
CA ARG A 35 -3.62 -0.59 -29.21
C ARG A 35 -4.48 -0.19 -28.02
N THR A 36 -4.05 0.85 -27.31
CA THR A 36 -4.68 1.28 -26.07
C THR A 36 -4.76 2.78 -25.97
N GLN A 37 -5.66 3.29 -25.14
CA GLN A 37 -5.71 4.70 -24.77
C GLN A 37 -5.57 4.82 -23.26
N LEU A 38 -4.73 5.75 -22.80
CA LEU A 38 -4.61 6.08 -21.38
C LEU A 38 -5.42 7.33 -21.08
N THR A 39 -6.26 7.23 -20.06
CA THR A 39 -7.15 8.32 -19.63
C THR A 39 -6.93 8.62 -18.16
N HIS A 40 -6.83 9.90 -17.84
CA HIS A 40 -6.73 10.39 -16.48
C HIS A 40 -8.12 10.72 -15.95
N ILE A 41 -8.45 10.21 -14.78
CA ILE A 41 -9.77 10.36 -14.17
C ILE A 41 -9.60 10.66 -12.69
N CYS A 42 -10.35 11.63 -12.19
CA CYS A 42 -10.54 11.82 -10.75
C CYS A 42 -11.68 10.92 -10.25
N LEU A 43 -11.37 9.99 -9.35
CA LEU A 43 -12.37 9.21 -8.62
C LEU A 43 -13.15 10.16 -7.70
N LYS A 44 -14.45 10.30 -7.97
CA LYS A 44 -15.37 10.98 -7.07
C LYS A 44 -15.69 10.02 -5.93
N ASP A 45 -15.53 10.46 -4.68
CA ASP A 45 -16.04 9.72 -3.54
C ASP A 45 -17.54 9.47 -3.76
N SER A 46 -17.90 8.20 -3.91
CA SER A 46 -19.31 7.82 -3.84
C SER A 46 -19.71 7.93 -2.36
N GLY A 47 -20.03 9.14 -1.92
CA GLY A 47 -20.38 9.43 -0.53
C GLY A 47 -21.26 8.33 0.04
N LYS A 48 -20.85 7.74 1.18
CA LYS A 48 -21.44 6.53 1.78
C LYS A 48 -22.93 6.43 1.47
N ARG A 49 -23.29 5.56 0.53
CA ARG A 49 -24.68 5.31 0.16
C ARG A 49 -25.40 4.90 1.44
N ARG A 50 -26.21 5.79 2.03
CA ARG A 50 -27.03 5.45 3.21
C ARG A 50 -27.84 4.22 2.82
N SER A 51 -27.54 3.10 3.46
CA SER A 51 -28.26 1.86 3.27
C SER A 51 -29.75 2.15 3.44
N ARG A 52 -30.53 1.92 2.37
CA ARG A 52 -32.00 1.94 2.44
C ARG A 52 -32.55 0.63 3.02
N LYS A 53 -31.66 -0.28 3.48
CA LYS A 53 -32.05 -1.55 4.10
C LYS A 53 -32.52 -1.31 5.53
N LEU A 54 -33.54 -2.05 5.92
CA LEU A 54 -34.01 -2.08 7.29
C LEU A 54 -33.03 -2.90 8.12
N SER A 55 -32.68 -2.43 9.32
CA SER A 55 -31.93 -3.24 10.28
C SER A 55 -32.79 -4.44 10.73
N ILE A 56 -32.15 -5.48 11.28
CA ILE A 56 -32.88 -6.65 11.79
C ILE A 56 -33.94 -6.27 12.84
N GLU A 57 -33.67 -5.24 13.66
CA GLU A 57 -34.64 -4.73 14.62
C GLU A 57 -35.80 -3.99 13.95
N GLN A 58 -35.55 -3.24 12.88
CA GLN A 58 -36.61 -2.61 12.09
C GLN A 58 -37.48 -3.64 11.36
N LEU A 59 -36.90 -4.73 10.87
CA LEU A 59 -37.64 -5.83 10.25
C LEU A 59 -38.48 -6.61 11.25
N ARG A 60 -38.01 -6.77 12.49
CA ARG A 60 -38.82 -7.45 13.53
C ARG A 60 -40.12 -6.70 13.84
N ILE A 61 -40.13 -5.37 13.67
CA ILE A 61 -41.33 -4.54 13.85
C ILE A 61 -42.34 -4.76 12.72
N THR A 62 -41.90 -5.16 11.52
CA THR A 62 -42.78 -5.41 10.37
C THR A 62 -43.38 -6.82 10.35
N LEU A 63 -43.06 -7.68 11.33
CA LEU A 63 -43.51 -9.07 11.34
C LEU A 63 -44.94 -9.22 11.88
N PRO A 64 -45.76 -10.08 11.26
CA PRO A 64 -47.03 -10.50 11.83
C PRO A 64 -46.85 -11.24 13.17
N PRO A 65 -47.89 -11.32 14.01
CA PRO A 65 -47.82 -12.03 15.29
C PRO A 65 -47.30 -13.45 15.15
N LYS A 66 -46.43 -13.85 16.08
CA LYS A 66 -45.77 -15.17 16.15
C LYS A 66 -44.68 -15.41 15.09
N TRP A 67 -44.35 -14.45 14.23
CA TRP A 67 -43.17 -14.56 13.35
C TRP A 67 -41.90 -14.06 14.02
N VAL A 68 -40.77 -14.67 13.68
CA VAL A 68 -39.43 -14.24 14.11
C VAL A 68 -38.51 -14.08 12.89
N ALA A 69 -37.70 -13.02 12.91
CA ALA A 69 -36.62 -12.80 11.95
C ALA A 69 -35.27 -13.00 12.65
N ARG A 70 -34.36 -13.71 11.98
CA ARG A 70 -32.97 -13.86 12.39
C ARG A 70 -32.05 -13.67 11.20
N GLU A 71 -30.91 -13.07 11.47
CA GLU A 71 -29.82 -12.98 10.50
C GLU A 71 -28.95 -14.23 10.61
N THR A 72 -28.55 -14.80 9.47
CA THR A 72 -27.55 -15.88 9.40
C THR A 72 -26.15 -15.29 9.47
N LEU A 73 -25.14 -16.16 9.67
CA LEU A 73 -23.73 -15.73 9.72
C LEU A 73 -23.27 -15.08 8.40
N ASP A 74 -23.87 -15.48 7.28
CA ASP A 74 -23.60 -14.93 5.95
C ASP A 74 -24.42 -13.66 5.65
N GLY A 75 -25.00 -13.02 6.68
CA GLY A 75 -25.74 -11.76 6.56
C GLY A 75 -27.13 -11.86 5.91
N HIS A 76 -27.70 -13.06 5.78
CA HIS A 76 -29.03 -13.24 5.19
C HIS A 76 -30.11 -13.26 6.25
N VAL A 77 -31.25 -12.60 6.00
CA VAL A 77 -32.38 -12.61 6.93
C VAL A 77 -33.32 -13.77 6.64
N MET A 78 -33.55 -14.59 7.66
CA MET A 78 -34.46 -15.74 7.64
C MET A 78 -35.64 -15.51 8.57
N PHE A 79 -36.83 -15.92 8.13
CA PHE A 79 -38.09 -15.78 8.85
C PHE A 79 -38.64 -17.15 9.23
N ARG A 80 -39.29 -17.23 10.39
CA ARG A 80 -39.99 -18.45 10.83
C ARG A 80 -41.19 -18.10 11.69
N MET A 81 -42.27 -18.87 11.57
CA MET A 81 -43.39 -18.81 12.48
C MET A 81 -43.11 -19.65 13.74
N SER A 82 -43.11 -19.01 14.91
CA SER A 82 -42.95 -19.64 16.21
C SER A 82 -44.12 -20.58 16.50
N GLY A 83 -43.82 -21.85 16.84
CA GLY A 83 -44.79 -22.88 17.22
C GLY A 83 -45.21 -23.85 16.11
N LEU A 84 -44.82 -23.63 14.85
CA LEU A 84 -45.13 -24.52 13.71
C LEU A 84 -43.83 -25.05 13.07
N GLY A 85 -43.15 -25.94 13.78
CA GLY A 85 -41.97 -26.66 13.28
C GLY A 85 -40.70 -25.81 13.05
N ASN A 86 -39.65 -26.46 12.54
CA ASN A 86 -38.32 -25.88 12.30
C ASN A 86 -38.13 -25.30 10.89
N ARG A 87 -39.21 -24.92 10.20
CA ARG A 87 -39.15 -24.46 8.81
C ARG A 87 -38.79 -22.98 8.75
N TRP A 88 -37.61 -22.66 8.24
CA TRP A 88 -37.18 -21.28 7.96
C TRP A 88 -37.43 -20.93 6.50
N GLN A 89 -37.78 -19.67 6.22
CA GLN A 89 -37.99 -19.14 4.88
C GLN A 89 -37.19 -17.86 4.65
N ARG A 90 -36.84 -17.58 3.39
CA ARG A 90 -36.07 -16.39 2.99
C ARG A 90 -36.93 -15.16 2.71
N SER A 91 -38.19 -15.38 2.32
CA SER A 91 -39.12 -14.29 2.05
C SER A 91 -39.80 -13.79 3.33
N HIS A 92 -39.94 -12.47 3.45
CA HIS A 92 -40.72 -11.85 4.50
C HIS A 92 -42.20 -12.31 4.41
N PRO A 93 -42.88 -12.59 5.54
CA PRO A 93 -44.27 -13.09 5.55
C PRO A 93 -45.32 -12.05 5.12
N ASP A 94 -44.99 -10.76 5.18
CA ASP A 94 -45.77 -9.69 4.55
C ASP A 94 -45.24 -9.43 3.14
N GLU A 95 -46.08 -9.66 2.13
CA GLU A 95 -45.76 -9.51 0.70
C GLU A 95 -45.49 -8.05 0.30
N ASN A 96 -45.89 -7.07 1.12
CA ASN A 96 -45.62 -5.65 0.86
C ASN A 96 -44.18 -5.23 1.21
N ILE A 97 -43.44 -6.07 1.93
CA ILE A 97 -42.04 -5.81 2.27
C ILE A 97 -41.14 -6.48 1.24
N GLU A 98 -40.71 -5.67 0.27
CA GLU A 98 -39.86 -6.13 -0.82
C GLU A 98 -38.50 -6.64 -0.33
N ARG A 99 -38.02 -7.72 -0.96
CA ARG A 99 -36.83 -8.49 -0.57
C ARG A 99 -35.54 -7.68 -0.48
N TRP A 100 -35.34 -6.72 -1.39
CA TRP A 100 -34.15 -5.85 -1.39
C TRP A 100 -34.01 -4.99 -0.12
N ARG A 101 -35.07 -4.85 0.68
CA ARG A 101 -35.01 -4.12 1.97
C ARG A 101 -34.27 -4.89 3.05
N TYR A 102 -34.02 -6.19 2.88
CA TYR A 102 -33.39 -7.05 3.89
C TYR A 102 -32.47 -8.15 3.35
N GLU A 103 -32.45 -8.42 2.05
CA GLU A 103 -31.42 -9.24 1.41
C GLU A 103 -30.48 -8.37 0.56
N SER A 104 -29.21 -8.74 0.54
CA SER A 104 -28.22 -8.25 -0.41
C SER A 104 -28.41 -9.02 -1.69
N ASP A 105 -28.98 -8.39 -2.70
CA ASP A 105 -28.97 -8.98 -4.04
C ASP A 105 -27.52 -9.03 -4.52
N GLU A 106 -26.96 -10.24 -4.69
CA GLU A 106 -25.75 -10.47 -5.50
C GLU A 106 -25.91 -9.92 -6.94
N SER A 107 -27.14 -9.59 -7.33
CA SER A 107 -27.49 -8.92 -8.59
C SER A 107 -27.40 -7.39 -8.59
N ASP A 108 -26.81 -6.73 -7.57
CA ASP A 108 -26.37 -5.32 -7.70
C ASP A 108 -25.22 -5.16 -8.74
N HIS A 109 -24.71 -6.27 -9.30
CA HIS A 109 -23.74 -6.30 -10.40
C HIS A 109 -24.35 -6.36 -11.81
N GLU A 110 -25.65 -6.56 -11.99
CA GLU A 110 -26.27 -6.53 -13.32
C GLU A 110 -27.60 -5.75 -13.36
N VAL A 111 -27.58 -4.69 -14.16
CA VAL A 111 -28.73 -3.92 -14.69
C VAL A 111 -29.31 -2.83 -13.78
N SER A 112 -28.56 -1.72 -13.66
CA SER A 112 -29.18 -0.39 -13.72
C SER A 112 -29.22 0.10 -15.18
N LYS A 113 -30.04 -0.53 -16.03
CA LYS A 113 -30.48 0.07 -17.31
C LYS A 113 -31.64 1.01 -17.03
N SER A 114 -31.37 2.18 -16.47
CA SER A 114 -32.21 3.39 -16.55
C SER A 114 -31.65 4.46 -15.63
N SER A 115 -30.62 5.16 -16.08
CA SER A 115 -30.34 6.53 -15.64
C SER A 115 -29.41 7.18 -16.65
N THR A 116 -29.98 8.01 -17.50
CA THR A 116 -29.27 9.01 -18.31
C THR A 116 -28.55 9.96 -17.35
N SER A 117 -27.25 9.76 -17.09
CA SER A 117 -26.30 10.82 -16.73
C SER A 117 -24.87 10.26 -16.79
N GLY A 118 -24.00 10.91 -17.56
CA GLY A 118 -22.63 10.47 -17.86
C GLY A 118 -21.63 10.66 -16.73
N ASP A 119 -21.92 10.19 -15.51
CA ASP A 119 -21.08 10.46 -14.34
C ASP A 119 -20.63 9.21 -13.55
N ARG A 120 -20.91 8.00 -14.05
CA ARG A 120 -20.32 6.74 -13.52
C ARG A 120 -19.31 6.19 -14.51
N ILE A 121 -18.03 6.27 -14.13
CA ILE A 121 -16.94 5.70 -14.92
C ILE A 121 -16.76 4.25 -14.47
N ASN A 122 -17.21 3.32 -15.31
CA ASN A 122 -17.02 1.89 -15.10
C ASN A 122 -15.64 1.47 -15.62
N TYR A 123 -14.92 0.68 -14.82
CA TYR A 123 -13.68 0.01 -15.18
C TYR A 123 -13.56 -1.29 -14.39
N GLU A 124 -12.75 -2.23 -14.87
CA GLU A 124 -12.42 -3.47 -14.16
C GLU A 124 -10.91 -3.44 -13.80
N ALA A 125 -10.55 -3.88 -12.60
CA ALA A 125 -9.14 -4.06 -12.24
C ALA A 125 -8.67 -5.44 -12.71
N LEU A 126 -7.51 -5.50 -13.38
CA LEU A 126 -6.89 -6.76 -13.77
C LEU A 126 -5.84 -7.16 -12.73
N SER A 127 -6.09 -8.25 -12.02
CA SER A 127 -5.09 -8.91 -11.18
C SER A 127 -4.42 -10.04 -11.96
N TYR A 128 -3.10 -10.05 -12.02
CA TYR A 128 -2.31 -11.04 -12.75
C TYR A 128 -0.89 -11.15 -12.16
N THR A 129 -0.26 -12.32 -12.31
CA THR A 129 1.17 -12.54 -11.99
C THR A 129 2.03 -11.76 -12.95
N TRP A 130 3.10 -11.09 -12.50
CA TRP A 130 3.83 -10.15 -13.35
C TRP A 130 4.61 -10.82 -14.49
N GLY A 131 4.95 -12.11 -14.39
CA GLY A 131 5.58 -12.91 -15.46
C GLY A 131 7.02 -12.50 -15.79
N SER A 132 7.71 -13.26 -16.65
CA SER A 132 9.15 -13.09 -16.92
C SER A 132 9.52 -11.76 -17.60
N GLU A 133 10.66 -11.18 -17.24
CA GLU A 133 11.25 -10.01 -17.92
C GLU A 133 11.96 -10.36 -19.23
N GLN A 134 12.30 -11.64 -19.45
CA GLN A 134 13.05 -12.08 -20.63
C GLN A 134 12.23 -11.96 -21.93
N HIS A 135 10.90 -11.91 -21.82
CA HIS A 135 9.99 -11.88 -22.97
C HIS A 135 9.02 -10.70 -22.83
N GLN A 136 9.32 -9.63 -23.56
CA GLN A 136 8.53 -8.40 -23.58
C GLN A 136 8.01 -8.08 -24.97
N GLN A 137 6.89 -7.38 -25.01
CA GLN A 137 6.23 -6.92 -26.23
C GLN A 137 5.88 -5.45 -26.12
N TRP A 138 5.87 -4.77 -27.27
CA TRP A 138 5.46 -3.37 -27.36
C TRP A 138 3.94 -3.26 -27.35
N LEU A 139 3.42 -2.47 -26.42
CA LEU A 139 2.05 -2.00 -26.39
C LEU A 139 1.99 -0.59 -26.99
N LEU A 140 1.06 -0.36 -27.92
CA LEU A 140 0.84 0.95 -28.52
C LEU A 140 -0.17 1.76 -27.70
N ILE A 141 0.18 2.99 -27.38
CA ILE A 141 -0.66 3.97 -26.70
C ILE A 141 -1.01 5.07 -27.71
N GLU A 142 -2.31 5.22 -27.97
CA GLU A 142 -2.90 6.27 -28.78
C GLU A 142 -3.35 7.41 -27.86
N ASP A 143 -3.11 8.66 -28.27
CA ASP A 143 -3.56 9.83 -27.50
C ASP A 143 -5.09 9.97 -27.59
N ALA A 144 -5.76 10.08 -26.43
CA ALA A 144 -7.22 10.13 -26.35
C ALA A 144 -7.82 11.49 -26.80
N ASN A 145 -7.00 12.52 -27.01
CA ASN A 145 -7.42 13.91 -27.22
C ASN A 145 -7.22 14.44 -28.65
N GLU A 146 -6.84 13.59 -29.62
CA GLU A 146 -6.63 14.04 -30.99
C GLU A 146 -7.90 13.79 -31.84
N MET A 147 -8.45 14.88 -32.41
CA MET A 147 -9.52 14.79 -33.40
C MET A 147 -9.00 14.04 -34.64
N PRO A 148 -9.83 13.22 -35.32
CA PRO A 148 -9.41 12.36 -36.43
C PRO A 148 -8.89 13.06 -37.70
N ASP A 149 -8.75 14.40 -37.69
CA ASP A 149 -8.55 15.22 -38.89
C ASP A 149 -7.11 15.76 -39.05
N ASP A 150 -6.19 15.44 -38.13
CA ASP A 150 -4.76 15.71 -38.32
C ASP A 150 -4.03 14.38 -38.59
N ASN A 151 -3.38 14.28 -39.75
CA ASN A 151 -2.84 13.02 -40.31
C ASN A 151 -1.55 12.54 -39.62
N THR A 152 -1.42 12.83 -38.32
CA THR A 152 -0.31 12.43 -37.45
C THR A 152 -0.85 12.11 -36.06
N SER A 153 -1.66 11.05 -35.93
CA SER A 153 -1.92 10.44 -34.62
C SER A 153 -0.58 10.09 -33.97
N LYS A 154 -0.21 10.76 -32.89
CA LYS A 154 1.07 10.50 -32.21
C LYS A 154 0.98 9.23 -31.39
N GLN A 155 1.23 8.10 -32.05
CA GLN A 155 1.40 6.83 -31.35
C GLN A 155 2.64 6.90 -30.46
N ARG A 156 2.51 6.36 -29.25
CA ARG A 156 3.61 6.09 -28.33
C ARG A 156 3.66 4.60 -28.04
N LYS A 157 4.78 4.11 -27.52
CA LYS A 157 4.94 2.69 -27.14
C LYS A 157 5.46 2.53 -25.72
N ILE A 158 4.99 1.48 -25.04
CA ILE A 158 5.49 1.03 -23.73
C ILE A 158 5.79 -0.47 -23.79
N LEU A 159 6.79 -0.93 -23.05
CA LEU A 159 7.09 -2.36 -22.90
C LEU A 159 6.15 -2.97 -21.87
N ILE A 160 5.51 -4.07 -22.24
CA ILE A 160 4.77 -4.93 -21.32
C ILE A 160 5.31 -6.36 -21.40
N ARG A 161 5.17 -7.12 -20.31
CA ARG A 161 5.59 -8.52 -20.24
C ARG A 161 4.59 -9.40 -21.00
N ASN A 162 5.05 -10.52 -21.56
CA ASN A 162 4.26 -11.37 -22.47
C ASN A 162 2.95 -11.88 -21.88
N ASN A 163 2.96 -12.31 -20.63
CA ASN A 163 1.77 -12.73 -19.88
C ASN A 163 0.70 -11.63 -19.83
N LEU A 164 1.08 -10.36 -19.62
CA LEU A 164 0.15 -9.24 -19.67
C LEU A 164 -0.36 -9.03 -21.10
N ALA A 165 0.53 -9.07 -22.10
CA ALA A 165 0.12 -8.94 -23.50
C ALA A 165 -0.89 -10.02 -23.91
N THR A 166 -0.64 -11.27 -23.54
CA THR A 166 -1.57 -12.39 -23.76
C THR A 166 -2.90 -12.15 -23.03
N ALA A 167 -2.88 -11.76 -21.75
CA ALA A 167 -4.10 -11.44 -21.01
C ALA A 167 -4.90 -10.32 -21.69
N MET A 168 -4.25 -9.24 -22.12
CA MET A 168 -4.88 -8.13 -22.82
C MET A 168 -5.45 -8.53 -24.18
N GLN A 169 -4.80 -9.43 -24.92
CA GLN A 169 -5.33 -9.98 -26.18
C GLN A 169 -6.62 -10.77 -25.96
N HIS A 170 -6.71 -11.54 -24.88
CA HIS A 170 -7.92 -12.31 -24.53
C HIS A 170 -9.04 -11.44 -23.95
N LEU A 171 -8.69 -10.34 -23.27
CA LEU A 171 -9.66 -9.38 -22.73
C LEU A 171 -10.15 -8.37 -23.78
N ARG A 172 -9.46 -8.26 -24.93
CA ARG A 172 -9.86 -7.39 -26.03
C ARG A 172 -11.20 -7.84 -26.59
N LEU A 173 -12.13 -6.88 -26.66
CA LEU A 173 -13.42 -7.09 -27.30
C LEU A 173 -13.33 -6.70 -28.79
N PRO A 174 -14.06 -7.40 -29.68
CA PRO A 174 -13.95 -7.16 -31.13
C PRO A 174 -14.59 -5.84 -31.57
N ASP A 175 -15.57 -5.33 -30.83
CA ASP A 175 -16.49 -4.27 -31.26
C ASP A 175 -16.45 -3.01 -30.39
N ARG A 176 -15.89 -3.08 -29.17
CA ARG A 176 -15.87 -1.94 -28.24
C ARG A 176 -14.61 -1.90 -27.36
N PRO A 177 -14.16 -0.71 -26.93
CA PRO A 177 -13.04 -0.64 -26.01
C PRO A 177 -13.34 -1.30 -24.67
N LYS A 178 -12.37 -2.01 -24.09
CA LYS A 178 -12.43 -2.55 -22.73
C LYS A 178 -11.59 -1.69 -21.81
N ARG A 179 -12.24 -0.98 -20.87
CA ARG A 179 -11.57 -0.11 -19.90
C ARG A 179 -11.16 -0.89 -18.65
N LEU A 180 -9.87 -0.87 -18.36
CA LEU A 180 -9.25 -1.60 -17.27
C LEU A 180 -8.38 -0.67 -16.41
N TRP A 181 -8.12 -1.08 -15.18
CA TRP A 181 -6.99 -0.63 -14.38
C TRP A 181 -5.98 -1.77 -14.29
N ILE A 182 -4.76 -1.52 -14.78
CA ILE A 182 -3.66 -2.49 -14.85
C ILE A 182 -2.43 -1.82 -14.25
N ASP A 183 -1.97 -2.29 -13.10
CA ASP A 183 -0.85 -1.70 -12.35
C ASP A 183 0.38 -1.41 -13.22
N ALA A 184 0.88 -2.37 -14.01
CA ALA A 184 2.06 -2.23 -14.85
C ALA A 184 1.96 -1.13 -15.92
N ILE A 185 0.75 -0.68 -16.27
CA ILE A 185 0.52 0.37 -17.27
C ILE A 185 0.06 1.67 -16.59
N CYS A 186 -0.90 1.58 -15.65
CA CYS A 186 -1.57 2.70 -15.03
C CYS A 186 -0.72 3.41 -13.97
N ILE A 187 0.23 2.71 -13.34
CA ILE A 187 1.21 3.27 -12.41
C ILE A 187 2.50 3.57 -13.17
N ASN A 188 3.12 4.73 -12.90
CA ASN A 188 4.42 5.05 -13.46
C ASN A 188 5.50 4.16 -12.83
N GLN A 189 5.86 3.10 -13.57
CA GLN A 189 6.87 2.14 -13.13
C GLN A 189 8.31 2.67 -13.16
N GLN A 190 8.51 3.98 -13.30
CA GLN A 190 9.77 4.68 -13.11
C GLN A 190 9.73 5.68 -11.93
N ASP A 191 8.54 6.06 -11.44
CA ASP A 191 8.40 6.97 -10.30
C ASP A 191 8.27 6.17 -9.00
N ASN A 192 9.29 6.25 -8.14
CA ASN A 192 9.32 5.56 -6.85
C ASN A 192 8.31 6.12 -5.84
N VAL A 193 7.70 7.28 -6.10
CA VAL A 193 6.58 7.78 -5.31
C VAL A 193 5.28 7.10 -5.72
N GLU A 194 5.02 6.93 -7.02
CA GLU A 194 3.82 6.22 -7.51
C GLU A 194 3.88 4.70 -7.27
N LYS A 195 5.08 4.13 -7.09
CA LYS A 195 5.28 2.69 -6.82
C LYS A 195 5.03 2.26 -5.38
N ASP A 196 4.81 3.22 -4.47
CA ASP A 196 4.91 3.06 -3.02
C ASP A 196 6.32 2.60 -2.54
N HIS A 197 6.72 3.07 -1.36
CA HIS A 197 7.93 2.59 -0.69
C HIS A 197 7.50 1.49 0.29
N GLN A 198 7.86 0.24 0.02
CA GLN A 198 7.61 -0.83 1.00
C GLN A 198 8.61 -0.71 2.16
N PHE A 199 8.07 -0.70 3.38
CA PHE A 199 8.82 -0.68 4.62
C PHE A 199 8.81 -2.08 5.24
N ALA A 200 9.71 -2.96 4.81
CA ALA A 200 9.80 -4.24 5.50
C ALA A 200 10.56 -4.13 6.81
N SER A 201 10.06 -4.87 7.79
CA SER A 201 10.70 -5.11 9.08
C SER A 201 11.72 -6.26 9.01
N GLY A 202 12.29 -6.57 7.84
CA GLY A 202 13.35 -7.58 7.65
C GLY A 202 12.90 -8.84 6.88
N HIS A 203 13.76 -9.87 6.84
CA HIS A 203 13.56 -11.12 6.09
C HIS A 203 12.73 -12.17 6.86
N SER A 204 11.68 -11.74 7.56
CA SER A 204 10.76 -12.63 8.27
C SER A 204 9.57 -12.99 7.39
N GLN A 205 9.20 -14.26 7.35
CA GLN A 205 7.93 -14.67 6.74
C GLN A 205 6.76 -14.15 7.58
N ALA A 206 5.66 -13.75 6.92
CA ALA A 206 4.41 -13.48 7.60
C ALA A 206 3.78 -14.80 8.08
N HIS A 207 3.44 -14.87 9.37
CA HIS A 207 2.74 -16.02 9.95
C HIS A 207 1.33 -15.61 10.32
N PHE A 208 0.35 -16.27 9.71
CA PHE A 208 -1.06 -15.99 9.98
C PHE A 208 -1.90 -17.26 9.89
N ASN A 209 -3.09 -17.21 10.51
CA ASN A 209 -4.15 -18.17 10.26
C ASN A 209 -5.49 -17.43 10.13
N HIS A 210 -6.45 -18.05 9.49
CA HIS A 210 -7.79 -17.51 9.33
C HIS A 210 -8.75 -18.23 10.27
N THR A 211 -9.59 -17.45 10.96
CA THR A 211 -10.72 -17.95 11.74
C THR A 211 -12.00 -17.34 11.18
N GLU A 212 -12.98 -18.20 10.86
CA GLU A 212 -14.28 -17.75 10.35
C GLU A 212 -15.03 -16.86 11.37
N PRO A 213 -15.87 -15.90 10.92
CA PRO A 213 -16.20 -15.65 9.53
C PRO A 213 -15.27 -14.69 8.79
N ASN A 214 -14.36 -13.93 9.43
CA ASN A 214 -13.45 -12.97 8.76
C ASN A 214 -12.31 -12.48 9.69
N ILE A 215 -11.74 -13.36 10.53
CA ILE A 215 -10.67 -12.97 11.45
C ILE A 215 -9.34 -13.48 10.90
N LEU A 216 -8.43 -12.56 10.59
CA LEU A 216 -7.04 -12.89 10.30
C LEU A 216 -6.25 -12.81 11.61
N ASN A 217 -5.82 -13.95 12.13
CA ASN A 217 -4.89 -13.95 13.27
C ASN A 217 -3.47 -13.89 12.74
N ILE A 218 -2.79 -12.77 13.00
CA ILE A 218 -1.39 -12.57 12.61
C ILE A 218 -0.50 -12.78 13.83
N LEU A 219 0.57 -13.55 13.68
CA LEU A 219 1.59 -13.71 14.70
C LEU A 219 2.59 -12.55 14.60
N GLY A 220 2.84 -11.85 15.70
CA GLY A 220 3.82 -10.78 15.72
C GLY A 220 4.08 -10.23 17.12
N VAL A 221 4.60 -9.00 17.17
CA VAL A 221 4.83 -8.24 18.40
C VAL A 221 4.02 -6.95 18.37
N LEU A 222 3.53 -6.50 19.53
CA LEU A 222 2.97 -5.15 19.63
C LEU A 222 4.14 -4.19 19.81
N ALA A 223 4.55 -3.58 18.71
CA ALA A 223 5.68 -2.65 18.72
C ALA A 223 5.27 -1.26 19.22
N ALA A 224 4.10 -0.77 18.78
CA ALA A 224 3.61 0.55 19.16
C ALA A 224 2.08 0.68 19.10
N THR A 225 1.50 1.62 19.83
CA THR A 225 0.08 1.98 19.79
C THR A 225 -0.11 3.43 19.38
N VAL A 226 -0.80 3.69 18.27
CA VAL A 226 -1.13 5.06 17.81
C VAL A 226 -2.07 5.74 18.81
N THR A 227 -1.64 6.85 19.39
CA THR A 227 -2.40 7.63 20.37
C THR A 227 -2.95 8.93 19.81
N GLU A 228 -2.31 9.47 18.78
CA GLU A 228 -2.74 10.69 18.11
C GLU A 228 -2.47 10.55 16.60
N VAL A 229 -3.41 11.03 15.80
CA VAL A 229 -3.26 11.17 14.34
C VAL A 229 -3.39 12.67 14.04
N ARG A 230 -2.31 13.26 13.53
CA ARG A 230 -2.28 14.66 13.13
C ARG A 230 -2.85 14.83 11.71
N PRO A 231 -3.42 16.00 11.38
CA PRO A 231 -4.00 16.25 10.06
C PRO A 231 -2.98 16.05 8.93
N SER A 232 -3.47 15.54 7.79
CA SER A 232 -2.76 15.55 6.51
C SER A 232 -2.82 16.93 5.84
N PHE A 233 -2.10 17.15 4.74
CA PHE A 233 -2.16 18.42 4.00
C PHE A 233 -3.57 18.76 3.52
N GLU A 234 -4.35 17.75 3.13
CA GLU A 234 -5.71 17.91 2.60
C GLU A 234 -6.72 18.28 3.69
N ASN A 235 -6.40 17.96 4.95
CA ASN A 235 -7.26 18.18 6.11
C ASN A 235 -6.75 19.32 7.02
N SER A 236 -5.79 20.12 6.54
CA SER A 236 -5.19 21.23 7.27
C SER A 236 -5.35 22.54 6.51
N SER A 237 -5.48 23.64 7.24
CA SER A 237 -5.42 24.99 6.69
C SER A 237 -4.00 25.59 6.67
N LEU A 238 -3.03 24.88 7.26
CA LEU A 238 -1.62 25.30 7.29
C LEU A 238 -0.96 25.08 5.93
N SER A 239 0.09 25.85 5.65
CA SER A 239 1.00 25.55 4.54
C SER A 239 1.66 24.19 4.77
N PRO A 240 2.03 23.43 3.72
CA PRO A 240 2.82 22.21 3.86
C PRO A 240 4.03 22.37 4.79
N ALA A 241 4.81 23.45 4.66
CA ALA A 241 5.97 23.72 5.51
C ALA A 241 5.61 23.87 6.99
N ASP A 242 4.55 24.64 7.29
CA ASP A 242 4.06 24.82 8.65
C ASP A 242 3.42 23.56 9.22
N LEU A 243 2.74 22.76 8.39
CA LEU A 243 2.16 21.50 8.84
C LEU A 243 3.24 20.49 9.18
N LEU A 244 4.24 20.32 8.32
CA LEU A 244 5.41 19.48 8.57
C LEU A 244 6.08 19.86 9.90
N SER A 245 6.29 21.16 10.11
CA SER A 245 6.82 21.69 11.38
C SER A 245 5.94 21.34 12.58
N SER A 246 4.62 21.55 12.45
CA SER A 246 3.66 21.28 13.53
C SER A 246 3.55 19.81 13.94
N TRP A 247 3.96 18.88 13.07
CA TRP A 247 3.93 17.44 13.36
C TRP A 247 4.97 17.04 14.41
N ARG A 248 6.12 17.73 14.47
CA ARG A 248 7.13 17.50 15.53
C ARG A 248 6.66 18.03 16.88
N THR A 249 5.79 19.03 16.91
CA THR A 249 5.36 19.69 18.15
C THR A 249 4.50 18.74 19.01
N ALA A 250 5.14 17.86 19.80
CA ALA A 250 4.44 17.08 20.82
C ALA A 250 4.30 17.86 22.12
N GLN A 251 3.13 17.74 22.73
CA GLN A 251 2.95 18.08 24.13
C GLN A 251 3.82 17.15 24.97
N VAL A 252 4.77 17.73 25.72
CA VAL A 252 5.58 17.00 26.69
C VAL A 252 4.65 16.30 27.68
N GLN A 253 4.58 14.97 27.64
CA GLN A 253 3.97 14.20 28.73
C GLN A 253 4.98 14.11 29.89
N PRO A 254 4.59 14.40 31.14
CA PRO A 254 5.51 14.34 32.27
C PRO A 254 6.08 12.93 32.46
N GLY A 255 7.42 12.80 32.49
CA GLY A 255 8.10 11.56 32.89
C GLY A 255 8.49 10.59 31.77
N LYS A 256 8.34 10.95 30.49
CA LYS A 256 8.94 10.21 29.37
C LYS A 256 10.09 11.03 28.78
N THR A 257 11.19 10.37 28.43
CA THR A 257 12.34 10.99 27.75
C THR A 257 11.86 11.73 26.52
N ALA A 258 12.32 12.98 26.40
CA ALA A 258 11.91 13.94 25.38
C ALA A 258 12.06 13.36 23.98
N ILE A 259 11.23 13.86 23.05
CA ILE A 259 11.57 13.86 21.63
C ILE A 259 13.04 14.24 21.51
N ASP A 260 13.81 13.49 20.73
CA ASP A 260 15.19 13.80 20.44
C ASP A 260 15.31 15.28 20.02
N GLU A 261 15.95 16.10 20.84
CA GLU A 261 16.08 17.55 20.60
C GLU A 261 16.79 17.84 19.27
N SER A 262 17.56 16.87 18.75
CA SER A 262 18.30 17.00 17.49
C SER A 262 17.43 17.04 16.23
N GLY A 263 16.18 16.57 16.29
CA GLY A 263 15.25 16.50 15.15
C GLY A 263 15.57 15.40 14.13
N VAL A 264 16.51 14.51 14.47
CA VAL A 264 16.90 13.36 13.66
C VAL A 264 15.72 12.42 13.41
N ASP A 265 14.93 12.12 14.43
CA ASP A 265 13.75 11.26 14.35
C ASP A 265 12.71 11.82 13.37
N HIS A 266 12.46 13.12 13.46
CA HIS A 266 11.53 13.84 12.60
C HIS A 266 12.05 13.88 11.15
N ALA A 267 13.34 14.19 10.95
CA ALA A 267 13.99 14.15 9.64
C ALA A 267 13.87 12.77 8.98
N ILE A 268 14.17 11.70 9.72
CA ILE A 268 14.04 10.32 9.26
C ILE A 268 12.58 9.98 8.96
N THR A 269 11.64 10.41 9.79
CA THR A 269 10.20 10.17 9.60
C THR A 269 9.68 10.84 8.34
N LEU A 270 9.92 12.15 8.19
CA LEU A 270 9.44 12.93 7.04
C LEU A 270 9.99 12.41 5.71
N ARG A 271 11.24 11.92 5.72
CA ARG A 271 11.89 11.36 4.54
C ARG A 271 11.79 9.84 4.46
N MET A 272 11.08 9.18 5.37
CA MET A 272 10.94 7.72 5.44
C MET A 272 12.30 7.00 5.29
N ASN A 273 13.32 7.54 5.96
CA ASN A 273 14.73 7.13 5.92
C ASN A 273 15.41 7.14 4.53
N LEU A 274 14.92 7.95 3.60
CA LEU A 274 15.43 8.03 2.23
C LEU A 274 16.69 8.93 2.11
N PHE A 275 17.77 8.52 2.78
CA PHE A 275 19.07 9.20 2.79
C PHE A 275 20.16 8.36 2.15
N LYS A 276 21.27 9.01 1.76
CA LYS A 276 22.47 8.34 1.19
C LYS A 276 23.07 7.30 2.14
N ASP A 277 22.97 7.50 3.45
CA ASP A 277 23.48 6.58 4.47
C ASP A 277 22.83 5.20 4.35
N ARG A 278 21.52 5.18 4.05
CA ARG A 278 20.74 3.97 3.76
C ARG A 278 20.77 3.58 2.28
N TYR A 279 20.83 4.53 1.36
CA TYR A 279 20.72 4.29 -0.08
C TYR A 279 21.93 4.85 -0.85
N PRO A 280 23.13 4.26 -0.67
CA PRO A 280 24.38 4.85 -1.14
C PRO A 280 24.48 5.00 -2.67
N LYS A 281 23.70 4.23 -3.43
CA LYS A 281 23.64 4.28 -4.90
C LYS A 281 22.45 5.09 -5.45
N LEU A 282 21.43 5.34 -4.65
CA LEU A 282 20.17 5.95 -5.10
C LEU A 282 19.96 7.38 -4.56
N GLN A 283 20.65 7.74 -3.47
CA GLN A 283 20.52 9.05 -2.84
C GLN A 283 21.87 9.77 -2.78
N LYS A 284 21.82 11.11 -2.83
CA LYS A 284 23.03 11.96 -2.87
C LYS A 284 23.36 12.62 -1.53
N THR A 285 22.35 12.88 -0.72
CA THR A 285 22.48 13.64 0.53
C THR A 285 22.44 12.70 1.73
N THR A 286 23.41 12.81 2.63
CA THR A 286 23.38 12.10 3.91
C THR A 286 22.40 12.75 4.87
N LEU A 287 21.97 12.03 5.90
CA LEU A 287 21.13 12.57 6.97
C LEU A 287 21.79 13.79 7.62
N GLN A 288 23.07 13.67 8.02
CA GLN A 288 23.80 14.76 8.67
C GLN A 288 23.91 16.00 7.77
N GLN A 289 24.20 15.80 6.48
CA GLN A 289 24.26 16.91 5.54
C GLN A 289 22.89 17.58 5.40
N TRP A 290 21.81 16.80 5.28
CA TRP A 290 20.47 17.35 5.14
C TRP A 290 20.02 18.12 6.40
N LEU A 291 20.32 17.62 7.59
CA LEU A 291 20.08 18.34 8.86
C LEU A 291 20.79 19.69 8.89
N SER A 292 22.08 19.71 8.52
CA SER A 292 22.88 20.93 8.44
C SER A 292 22.28 21.92 7.43
N ASP A 293 22.01 21.45 6.21
CA ASP A 293 21.55 22.28 5.09
C ASP A 293 20.13 22.82 5.30
N THR A 294 19.32 22.18 6.15
CA THR A 294 17.91 22.55 6.38
C THR A 294 17.64 23.24 7.72
N SER A 295 18.63 23.31 8.61
CA SER A 295 18.52 23.91 9.95
C SER A 295 17.94 25.32 9.97
N SER A 296 18.21 26.14 8.94
CA SER A 296 17.74 27.53 8.87
C SER A 296 16.25 27.68 8.58
N PHE A 297 15.57 26.62 8.12
CA PHE A 297 14.15 26.69 7.75
C PHE A 297 13.20 26.46 8.93
N GLY A 298 13.67 25.97 10.07
CA GLY A 298 12.86 25.77 11.28
C GLY A 298 11.81 24.65 11.21
N VAL A 299 11.60 24.01 10.04
CA VAL A 299 10.69 22.85 9.88
C VAL A 299 11.06 21.75 10.85
N LEU A 300 12.35 21.43 10.92
CA LEU A 300 12.80 20.37 11.78
C LEU A 300 12.65 20.74 13.23
N ASP A 301 12.68 22.01 13.63
CA ASP A 301 12.62 22.46 15.02
C ASP A 301 11.21 22.61 15.58
N GLY A 302 10.18 22.33 14.77
CA GLY A 302 8.78 22.54 15.15
C GLY A 302 8.41 24.01 15.28
N VAL A 303 9.17 24.90 14.65
CA VAL A 303 8.93 26.35 14.62
C VAL A 303 8.11 26.69 13.37
N PRO A 304 7.03 27.49 13.49
CA PRO A 304 6.29 27.98 12.32
C PRO A 304 7.23 28.71 11.36
N THR A 305 7.17 28.31 10.09
CA THR A 305 8.08 28.75 9.02
C THR A 305 7.49 29.89 8.20
N GLY A 306 6.15 29.98 8.15
CA GLY A 306 5.39 30.91 7.35
C GLY A 306 5.31 30.50 5.88
N SER A 307 4.15 30.71 5.26
CA SER A 307 3.88 30.30 3.87
C SER A 307 4.84 30.88 2.82
N ALA A 308 5.52 32.00 3.11
CA ALA A 308 6.49 32.60 2.20
C ALA A 308 7.71 31.70 1.93
N VAL A 309 8.09 30.83 2.88
CA VAL A 309 9.23 29.93 2.75
C VAL A 309 9.09 28.97 1.57
N GLU A 310 7.86 28.62 1.21
CA GLU A 310 7.60 27.65 0.14
C GLU A 310 7.94 28.19 -1.25
N THR A 311 7.99 29.51 -1.41
CA THR A 311 8.43 30.14 -2.67
C THR A 311 9.96 30.19 -2.79
N ASN A 312 10.70 29.86 -1.72
CA ASN A 312 12.15 29.82 -1.72
C ASN A 312 12.67 28.59 -2.50
N THR A 313 13.51 28.84 -3.50
CA THR A 313 14.07 27.79 -4.36
C THR A 313 14.92 26.77 -3.60
N GLU A 314 15.69 27.18 -2.60
CA GLU A 314 16.47 26.27 -1.77
C GLU A 314 15.57 25.44 -0.85
N PHE A 315 14.51 26.03 -0.30
CA PHE A 315 13.51 25.26 0.45
C PHE A 315 12.91 24.16 -0.42
N GLN A 316 12.44 24.48 -1.62
CA GLN A 316 11.86 23.50 -2.55
C GLN A 316 12.87 22.42 -2.96
N ARG A 317 14.15 22.78 -3.08
CA ARG A 317 15.22 21.82 -3.36
C ARG A 317 15.38 20.78 -2.25
N TYR A 318 15.26 21.17 -0.98
CA TYR A 318 15.43 20.25 0.15
C TYR A 318 14.15 19.55 0.59
N PHE A 319 13.02 20.26 0.59
CA PHE A 319 11.73 19.80 1.13
C PHE A 319 10.69 19.47 0.06
N GLY A 320 10.86 19.85 -1.22
CA GLY A 320 9.87 19.57 -2.25
C GLY A 320 9.55 18.07 -2.39
N ARG A 321 10.59 17.23 -2.38
CA ARG A 321 10.42 15.77 -2.36
C ARG A 321 9.78 15.28 -1.07
N THR A 322 10.14 15.85 0.07
CA THR A 322 9.57 15.51 1.38
C THR A 322 8.07 15.81 1.43
N ILE A 323 7.66 16.97 0.94
CA ILE A 323 6.25 17.37 0.81
C ILE A 323 5.53 16.37 -0.10
N GLN A 324 6.09 16.01 -1.26
CA GLN A 324 5.47 15.03 -2.14
C GLN A 324 5.29 13.65 -1.46
N MET A 325 6.28 13.21 -0.68
CA MET A 325 6.21 11.93 0.05
C MET A 325 5.17 11.94 1.17
N CYS A 326 4.99 13.08 1.84
CA CYS A 326 4.05 13.24 2.94
C CYS A 326 2.62 13.56 2.47
N ALA A 327 2.44 13.98 1.22
CA ALA A 327 1.13 14.27 0.65
C ALA A 327 0.23 13.03 0.68
N GLY A 328 -1.03 13.22 1.07
CA GLY A 328 -1.98 12.12 1.22
C GLY A 328 -1.71 11.16 2.39
N ARG A 329 -0.80 11.51 3.31
CA ARG A 329 -0.46 10.70 4.47
C ARG A 329 -0.75 11.45 5.76
N ALA A 330 -1.03 10.70 6.82
CA ALA A 330 -1.21 11.23 8.16
C ALA A 330 0.07 11.05 8.98
N TYR A 331 0.33 11.99 9.88
CA TYR A 331 1.42 11.86 10.85
C TYR A 331 0.88 11.27 12.14
N ILE A 332 1.55 10.27 12.68
CA ILE A 332 1.12 9.54 13.86
C ILE A 332 2.09 9.71 15.01
N HIS A 333 1.54 9.89 16.20
CA HIS A 333 2.26 9.75 17.45
C HIS A 333 1.83 8.46 18.13
N THR A 334 2.81 7.73 18.64
CA THR A 334 2.58 6.49 19.36
C THR A 334 2.82 6.66 20.85
N ARG A 335 2.22 5.79 21.65
CA ARG A 335 2.41 5.75 23.11
C ARG A 335 3.87 5.55 23.49
N GLU A 336 4.62 4.86 22.66
CA GLU A 336 6.04 4.54 22.77
C GLU A 336 6.95 5.68 22.32
N ALA A 337 6.37 6.84 21.97
CA ALA A 337 7.07 8.03 21.49
C ALA A 337 7.84 7.80 20.17
N LEU A 338 7.34 6.88 19.33
CA LEU A 338 7.83 6.66 17.98
C LEU A 338 6.96 7.46 17.00
N PRO A 339 7.51 8.48 16.30
CA PRO A 339 6.80 9.17 15.24
C PRO A 339 6.66 8.29 13.99
N GLY A 340 5.64 8.56 13.19
CA GLY A 340 5.46 7.84 11.92
C GLY A 340 4.64 8.59 10.89
N ILE A 341 4.78 8.15 9.65
CA ILE A 341 3.91 8.51 8.53
C ILE A 341 3.06 7.29 8.18
N ALA A 342 1.74 7.47 8.16
CA ALA A 342 0.78 6.39 7.96
C ALA A 342 -0.25 6.76 6.87
N PRO A 343 -1.02 5.81 6.35
CA PRO A 343 -2.07 6.08 5.36
C PRO A 343 -3.09 7.10 5.88
N LEU A 344 -3.75 7.83 4.97
CA LEU A 344 -4.73 8.87 5.31
C LEU A 344 -5.84 8.37 6.24
N ASP A 345 -6.27 7.12 6.07
CA ASP A 345 -7.35 6.49 6.85
C ASP A 345 -6.93 6.05 8.26
N THR A 346 -5.69 6.31 8.66
CA THR A 346 -5.18 5.94 9.99
C THR A 346 -5.98 6.62 11.10
N ARG A 347 -6.28 5.87 12.15
CA ARG A 347 -7.02 6.33 13.33
C ARG A 347 -6.28 5.99 14.60
N THR A 348 -6.64 6.65 15.68
CA THR A 348 -6.14 6.29 17.01
C THR A 348 -6.58 4.87 17.38
N GLY A 349 -5.64 4.09 17.91
CA GLY A 349 -5.89 2.71 18.30
C GLY A 349 -6.51 2.60 19.68
N SER A 350 -7.35 1.59 19.89
CA SER A 350 -7.80 1.16 21.22
C SER A 350 -7.14 -0.17 21.59
N SER A 351 -7.11 -0.49 22.89
CA SER A 351 -6.62 -1.80 23.33
C SER A 351 -7.65 -2.88 23.01
N GLY A 352 -7.28 -3.88 22.21
CA GLY A 352 -8.01 -5.15 22.09
C GLY A 352 -8.77 -5.40 20.79
N GLN A 353 -8.88 -4.41 19.89
CA GLN A 353 -9.35 -4.61 18.50
C GLN A 353 -8.42 -3.88 17.54
N TYR A 354 -8.01 -4.58 16.48
CA TYR A 354 -7.05 -4.06 15.50
C TYR A 354 -7.70 -4.06 14.11
N THR A 355 -7.43 -3.01 13.34
CA THR A 355 -7.80 -2.90 11.93
C THR A 355 -6.52 -2.79 11.13
N LEU A 356 -6.42 -3.54 10.03
CA LEU A 356 -5.30 -3.40 9.11
C LEU A 356 -5.47 -2.10 8.31
N ILE A 357 -4.52 -1.18 8.43
CA ILE A 357 -4.52 0.11 7.73
C ILE A 357 -3.19 0.28 7.01
N GLY A 358 -3.12 -0.25 5.78
CA GLY A 358 -2.06 -0.03 4.80
C GLY A 358 -0.61 -0.07 5.31
N GLU A 359 0.29 0.48 4.50
CA GLU A 359 1.72 0.55 4.82
C GLU A 359 2.05 1.87 5.54
N CYS A 360 2.85 1.77 6.61
CA CYS A 360 3.32 2.93 7.36
C CYS A 360 4.83 2.88 7.56
N PHE A 361 5.45 4.06 7.63
CA PHE A 361 6.81 4.21 8.12
C PHE A 361 6.73 4.68 9.58
N VAL A 362 7.28 3.89 10.50
CA VAL A 362 7.41 4.29 11.91
C VAL A 362 8.88 4.30 12.26
N TYR A 363 9.36 5.45 12.74
CA TYR A 363 10.73 5.60 13.18
C TYR A 363 11.09 4.54 14.22
N GLY A 364 12.26 3.94 14.09
CA GLY A 364 12.75 2.92 15.01
C GLY A 364 12.17 1.51 14.83
N LEU A 365 11.15 1.31 13.98
CA LEU A 365 10.58 -0.03 13.71
C LEU A 365 11.10 -0.70 12.45
N SER A 366 11.84 0.01 11.60
CA SER A 366 12.52 -0.56 10.44
C SER A 366 13.59 -1.59 10.84
N ASP A 367 14.07 -2.36 9.86
CA ASP A 367 15.24 -3.22 10.02
C ASP A 367 15.09 -4.24 11.15
N ALA A 368 13.91 -4.86 11.29
CA ALA A 368 13.61 -5.87 12.31
C ALA A 368 13.79 -5.41 13.76
N ASN A 369 13.88 -4.11 14.05
CA ASN A 369 14.13 -3.62 15.41
C ASN A 369 13.08 -4.08 16.42
N ALA A 370 11.82 -4.20 16.00
CA ALA A 370 10.75 -4.72 16.85
C ALA A 370 10.97 -6.20 17.27
N LEU A 371 11.67 -6.98 16.45
CA LEU A 371 11.91 -8.41 16.66
C LEU A 371 13.30 -8.70 17.25
N LEU A 372 14.32 -7.95 16.84
CA LEU A 372 15.73 -8.21 17.18
C LEU A 372 16.34 -7.17 18.12
N GLY A 373 15.62 -6.09 18.44
CA GLY A 373 16.18 -4.92 19.13
C GLY A 373 17.01 -4.04 18.19
N PRO A 374 17.55 -2.91 18.66
CA PRO A 374 18.32 -1.98 17.83
C PRO A 374 19.60 -2.66 17.28
N LEU A 375 20.04 -2.23 16.11
CA LEU A 375 21.37 -2.56 15.62
C LEU A 375 22.44 -1.97 16.55
N PRO A 376 23.59 -2.63 16.73
CA PRO A 376 24.71 -2.02 17.46
C PRO A 376 25.18 -0.75 16.72
N ASP A 377 25.63 0.26 17.47
CA ASP A 377 25.94 1.60 16.94
C ASP A 377 26.95 1.63 15.76
N SER A 378 27.83 0.63 15.68
CA SER A 378 28.79 0.51 14.59
C SER A 378 28.18 0.01 13.28
N TRP A 379 26.91 -0.39 13.28
CA TRP A 379 26.25 -1.03 12.14
C TRP A 379 25.11 -0.18 11.58
N ASN A 380 25.04 -0.10 10.26
CA ASN A 380 23.92 0.49 9.54
C ASN A 380 23.45 -0.40 8.39
N VAL A 381 22.15 -0.36 8.11
CA VAL A 381 21.57 -1.07 6.95
C VAL A 381 21.70 -0.19 5.71
N GLN A 382 22.16 -0.80 4.61
CA GLN A 382 22.26 -0.19 3.29
C GLN A 382 21.45 -0.97 2.27
N ALA A 383 20.68 -0.26 1.46
CA ALA A 383 19.88 -0.78 0.37
C ALA A 383 20.57 -0.49 -0.97
N PHE A 384 20.73 -1.55 -1.76
CA PHE A 384 21.29 -1.53 -3.10
C PHE A 384 20.23 -1.89 -4.14
N PRO A 385 20.34 -1.39 -5.39
CA PRO A 385 19.46 -1.83 -6.47
C PRO A 385 19.59 -3.34 -6.69
N GLY A 386 18.47 -4.06 -6.64
CA GLY A 386 18.36 -5.48 -6.96
C GLY A 386 17.68 -5.73 -8.31
N PHE A 387 17.17 -6.95 -8.50
CA PHE A 387 16.41 -7.32 -9.71
C PHE A 387 15.03 -6.65 -9.72
N GLY A 388 14.65 -6.07 -10.87
CA GLY A 388 13.37 -5.38 -11.04
C GLY A 388 13.20 -4.21 -10.07
N ARG A 389 12.22 -4.30 -9.17
CA ARG A 389 11.97 -3.29 -8.12
C ARG A 389 12.64 -3.55 -6.79
N ARG A 390 13.26 -4.72 -6.63
CA ARG A 390 13.72 -5.19 -5.33
C ARG A 390 14.95 -4.42 -4.88
N LEU A 391 15.09 -4.31 -3.56
CA LEU A 391 16.26 -3.76 -2.91
C LEU A 391 17.02 -4.89 -2.23
N ASP A 392 18.32 -4.93 -2.46
CA ASP A 392 19.24 -5.82 -1.75
C ASP A 392 19.74 -5.10 -0.48
N PHE A 393 19.30 -5.57 0.69
CA PHE A 393 19.67 -5.00 1.98
C PHE A 393 20.91 -5.68 2.54
N ARG A 394 21.90 -4.88 2.94
CA ARG A 394 23.17 -5.33 3.51
C ARG A 394 23.49 -4.55 4.77
N PHE A 395 24.31 -5.13 5.63
CA PHE A 395 24.72 -4.53 6.90
C PHE A 395 26.17 -4.07 6.76
N LEU A 396 26.40 -2.77 6.89
CA LEU A 396 27.72 -2.18 6.88
C LEU A 396 28.17 -1.95 8.31
N ASN A 397 29.33 -2.48 8.67
CA ASN A 397 30.04 -2.09 9.87
C ASN A 397 30.88 -0.85 9.54
N GLN A 398 30.51 0.30 10.09
CA GLN A 398 31.16 1.57 9.83
C GLN A 398 32.57 1.66 10.44
N ALA A 399 32.86 0.89 11.49
CA ALA A 399 34.16 0.88 12.14
C ALA A 399 35.20 0.06 11.35
N THR A 400 34.79 -1.06 10.74
CA THR A 400 35.69 -1.95 9.98
C THR A 400 35.60 -1.75 8.47
N GLY A 401 34.52 -1.15 7.96
CA GLY A 401 34.19 -1.08 6.54
C GLY A 401 33.63 -2.39 5.97
N GLU A 402 33.38 -3.39 6.82
CA GLU A 402 32.87 -4.69 6.41
C GLU A 402 31.39 -4.59 5.99
N LEU A 403 31.05 -5.16 4.83
CA LEU A 403 29.68 -5.20 4.31
C LEU A 403 29.23 -6.65 4.21
N VAL A 404 28.23 -7.03 5.01
CA VAL A 404 27.73 -8.41 5.10
C VAL A 404 26.26 -8.51 4.68
N LEU A 405 25.84 -9.70 4.26
CA LEU A 405 24.44 -10.00 3.91
C LEU A 405 23.59 -10.35 5.13
N ASP A 406 24.19 -11.02 6.10
CA ASP A 406 23.51 -11.51 7.28
C ASP A 406 23.39 -10.41 8.34
N ASP A 407 22.24 -10.36 9.00
CA ASP A 407 22.01 -9.44 10.10
C ASP A 407 22.96 -9.75 11.27
N PRO A 408 23.78 -8.78 11.73
CA PRO A 408 24.78 -9.02 12.76
C PRO A 408 24.18 -9.35 14.14
N ARG A 409 22.86 -9.14 14.33
CA ARG A 409 22.14 -9.53 15.55
C ARG A 409 21.74 -11.00 15.54
N LEU A 410 21.73 -11.64 14.37
CA LEU A 410 21.36 -13.03 14.25
C LEU A 410 22.55 -13.94 14.60
N PRO A 411 22.27 -15.10 15.22
CA PRO A 411 23.31 -16.08 15.47
C PRO A 411 23.86 -16.65 14.16
N THR A 412 24.98 -17.36 14.26
CA THR A 412 25.54 -18.14 13.15
C THR A 412 24.48 -19.05 12.55
N LEU A 413 24.40 -19.07 11.21
CA LEU A 413 23.49 -19.93 10.49
C LEU A 413 23.94 -21.40 10.64
N CYS A 414 23.20 -22.20 11.40
CA CYS A 414 23.51 -23.60 11.68
C CYS A 414 22.48 -24.53 11.01
N GLY A 415 22.95 -25.57 10.31
CA GLY A 415 22.08 -26.56 9.64
C GLY A 415 21.38 -26.05 8.38
N TRP A 416 21.70 -24.82 7.97
CA TRP A 416 21.18 -24.16 6.78
C TRP A 416 22.31 -23.43 6.07
N GLU A 417 22.16 -23.26 4.77
CA GLU A 417 23.03 -22.42 3.96
C GLU A 417 22.18 -21.45 3.14
N ARG A 418 22.65 -20.21 2.97
CA ARG A 418 22.04 -19.26 2.04
C ARG A 418 22.39 -19.68 0.62
N ILE A 419 21.40 -19.78 -0.25
CA ILE A 419 21.57 -20.11 -1.67
C ILE A 419 21.05 -18.97 -2.54
N TYR A 420 21.47 -18.97 -3.81
CA TYR A 420 21.00 -18.02 -4.80
C TYR A 420 20.14 -18.76 -5.82
N HIS A 421 18.93 -18.23 -6.04
CA HIS A 421 18.12 -18.51 -7.21
C HIS A 421 17.87 -17.20 -7.95
N GLU A 422 17.68 -17.29 -9.26
CA GLU A 422 17.33 -16.12 -10.06
C GLU A 422 15.93 -15.62 -9.65
N PRO A 423 15.78 -14.32 -9.31
CA PRO A 423 14.50 -13.80 -8.87
C PRO A 423 13.39 -13.93 -9.91
N GLU A 424 12.23 -14.44 -9.49
CA GLU A 424 11.03 -14.48 -10.30
C GLU A 424 10.16 -13.24 -10.09
N ALA A 425 9.18 -13.05 -10.96
CA ALA A 425 8.30 -11.90 -10.91
C ALA A 425 7.37 -11.89 -9.70
N ASP A 426 6.97 -13.08 -9.23
CA ASP A 426 6.02 -13.26 -8.13
C ASP A 426 6.70 -13.44 -6.77
N ASP A 427 8.04 -13.42 -6.74
CA ASP A 427 8.79 -13.45 -5.48
C ASP A 427 8.49 -12.21 -4.61
N PRO A 428 8.55 -12.31 -3.28
CA PRO A 428 8.37 -11.16 -2.40
C PRO A 428 9.40 -10.06 -2.68
N GLU A 429 9.12 -8.82 -2.28
CA GLU A 429 10.09 -7.73 -2.46
C GLU A 429 11.37 -7.93 -1.62
N ILE A 430 11.22 -8.54 -0.44
CA ILE A 430 12.30 -8.78 0.53
C ILE A 430 12.23 -10.23 0.97
N TYR A 431 13.20 -11.02 0.51
CA TYR A 431 13.29 -12.46 0.71
C TYR A 431 14.72 -12.93 0.43
N ALA A 432 15.03 -14.15 0.85
CA ALA A 432 16.24 -14.84 0.46
C ALA A 432 16.06 -16.35 0.56
N PHE A 433 16.75 -17.09 -0.30
CA PHE A 433 16.66 -18.55 -0.29
C PHE A 433 17.66 -19.17 0.68
N PHE A 434 17.18 -20.17 1.41
CA PHE A 434 17.98 -20.97 2.33
C PHE A 434 17.70 -22.45 2.10
N ARG A 435 18.76 -23.26 2.07
CA ARG A 435 18.68 -24.71 1.94
C ARG A 435 19.10 -25.40 3.23
N ASN A 436 18.31 -26.35 3.68
CA ASN A 436 18.66 -27.18 4.82
C ASN A 436 19.79 -28.14 4.44
N THR A 437 20.86 -28.20 5.24
CA THR A 437 22.05 -28.98 4.90
C THR A 437 21.86 -30.50 5.05
N VAL A 438 20.76 -30.95 5.67
CA VAL A 438 20.47 -32.37 5.91
C VAL A 438 19.34 -32.87 5.02
N SER A 439 18.20 -32.17 4.99
CA SER A 439 17.03 -32.57 4.21
C SER A 439 17.05 -32.07 2.76
N SER A 440 17.96 -31.15 2.41
CA SER A 440 17.99 -30.44 1.13
C SER A 440 16.72 -29.63 0.83
N SER A 441 15.84 -29.41 1.81
CA SER A 441 14.64 -28.59 1.64
C SER A 441 14.98 -27.12 1.57
N GLU A 442 14.30 -26.36 0.72
CA GLU A 442 14.53 -24.93 0.52
C GLU A 442 13.37 -24.09 1.06
N ILE A 443 13.69 -22.91 1.60
CA ILE A 443 12.74 -21.91 2.10
C ILE A 443 13.14 -20.51 1.62
N THR A 444 12.17 -19.57 1.60
CA THR A 444 12.35 -18.19 1.11
C THR A 444 12.47 -17.14 2.23
N SER A 445 12.67 -17.58 3.46
CA SER A 445 12.84 -16.71 4.63
C SER A 445 13.99 -17.18 5.50
N ASP A 446 14.57 -16.27 6.28
CA ASP A 446 15.69 -16.62 7.14
C ASP A 446 15.21 -17.56 8.26
N PRO A 447 15.73 -18.80 8.37
CA PRO A 447 15.28 -19.76 9.38
C PRO A 447 15.53 -19.26 10.80
N ARG A 448 16.47 -18.33 11.00
CA ARG A 448 16.73 -17.70 12.30
C ARG A 448 15.63 -16.69 12.65
N MET A 449 14.85 -16.21 11.68
CA MET A 449 13.68 -15.34 11.89
C MET A 449 12.38 -16.14 12.06
N ALA A 450 12.42 -17.47 12.01
CA ALA A 450 11.23 -18.29 12.24
C ALA A 450 10.68 -18.08 13.67
N PRO A 451 9.35 -18.22 13.87
CA PRO A 451 8.72 -17.99 15.17
C PRO A 451 9.36 -18.75 16.34
N ALA A 452 9.69 -20.03 16.14
CA ALA A 452 10.36 -20.82 17.16
C ALA A 452 11.72 -20.23 17.54
N ALA A 453 12.54 -19.85 16.55
CA ALA A 453 13.85 -19.25 16.78
C ALA A 453 13.76 -17.86 17.45
N LEU A 454 12.72 -17.08 17.15
CA LEU A 454 12.44 -15.81 17.82
C LEU A 454 12.00 -16.04 19.27
N MET A 455 11.10 -16.98 19.53
CA MET A 455 10.65 -17.34 20.89
C MET A 455 11.81 -17.87 21.75
N ASP A 456 12.68 -18.70 21.19
CA ASP A 456 13.88 -19.21 21.88
C ASP A 456 14.85 -18.10 22.27
N ARG A 457 14.86 -16.99 21.51
CA ARG A 457 15.60 -15.76 21.84
C ARG A 457 14.84 -14.81 22.78
N GLY A 458 13.67 -15.20 23.27
CA GLY A 458 12.86 -14.42 24.21
C GLY A 458 11.94 -13.38 23.57
N VAL A 459 11.72 -13.42 22.26
CA VAL A 459 10.77 -12.52 21.60
C VAL A 459 9.35 -12.92 21.97
N ASN A 460 8.60 -11.97 22.54
CA ASN A 460 7.21 -12.19 22.99
C ASN A 460 6.22 -12.15 21.82
N LEU A 461 6.26 -13.18 20.98
CA LEU A 461 5.32 -13.36 19.88
C LEU A 461 3.92 -13.72 20.38
N ARG A 462 2.90 -13.06 19.85
CA ARG A 462 1.49 -13.35 20.15
C ARG A 462 0.62 -13.19 18.92
N TYR A 463 -0.52 -13.86 18.93
CA TYR A 463 -1.52 -13.71 17.89
C TYR A 463 -2.34 -12.43 18.10
N PHE A 464 -2.54 -11.69 17.02
CA PHE A 464 -3.40 -10.53 16.93
C PHE A 464 -4.55 -10.86 15.99
N ALA A 465 -5.78 -10.83 16.51
CA ALA A 465 -6.97 -10.92 15.69
C ALA A 465 -7.22 -9.58 15.01
N ILE A 466 -7.23 -9.60 13.68
CA ILE A 466 -7.54 -8.44 12.83
C ILE A 466 -8.82 -8.75 12.07
N SER A 467 -9.75 -7.80 12.09
CA SER A 467 -11.08 -7.89 11.47
C SER A 467 -11.28 -6.85 10.38
#